data_AF-A9U8F0-F1
#
_entry.id   AF-A9U8F0-F1
#
_cell.length_a   1.000
_cell.length_b   1.000
_cell.length_c   1.000
_cell.angle_alpha   90.00
_cell.angle_beta   90.00
_cell.angle_gamma   90.00
#
_symmetry.space_group_name_H-M   'P 1'
#
loop_
_entity.id
_entity.type
_entity.pdbx_description
1 polymer ?
#
loop_
_entity_poly.entity_id
_entity_poly.type
_entity_poly.pdbx_seq_one_letter_code
_entity_poly.pdbx_strand_id
1 'polypeptide(L)'
;VGATRNRLTLHRRDLDRPFLSYNEELLDILTPALDRSLDEQQRNRSFPETVKWILKRSLTAGRPDIQAVARELGMSDRTLQRRLTEENTSFKHLLTQARHEQAREYLADPSLDIKEVAFLVGYEDQNSFYRAFRLWEGNTPSHWRAEHTALVTGSTKGIGKAIAIELAKEGVHVLINGRNDAEVEQTVNEIKANFPATSPQKATADLVDKGQREALFEKFPQVDILVNNMGIYEIMPYENVDDE
;
A
#
# COMPACT_ATOMS: atom_id res chain seq x y z
N VAL A 1 21.94 20.27 3.45
CA VAL A 1 21.67 21.36 2.48
C VAL A 1 20.35 21.05 1.80
N GLY A 2 19.34 21.91 1.95
CA GLY A 2 18.00 21.74 1.40
C GLY A 2 17.15 22.96 1.72
N ALA A 3 16.23 23.34 0.83
CA ALA A 3 15.35 24.48 1.02
C ALA A 3 14.19 24.13 1.98
N THR A 4 13.65 25.13 2.69
CA THR A 4 12.50 24.94 3.61
C THR A 4 11.16 24.66 2.90
N ARG A 5 11.16 24.65 1.56
CA ARG A 5 9.98 24.40 0.72
C ARG A 5 10.39 23.91 -0.66
N ASN A 6 9.52 23.11 -1.25
CA ASN A 6 9.60 22.76 -2.67
C ASN A 6 9.32 24.02 -3.50
N ARG A 7 10.17 24.31 -4.48
CA ARG A 7 9.98 25.42 -5.42
C ARG A 7 10.28 24.93 -6.84
N LEU A 8 9.30 25.10 -7.73
CA LEU A 8 9.49 25.04 -9.17
C LEU A 8 9.55 26.48 -9.69
N THR A 9 10.56 26.82 -10.48
CA THR A 9 10.68 28.13 -11.14
C THR A 9 10.65 27.90 -12.64
N LEU A 10 9.66 28.47 -13.31
CA LEU A 10 9.44 28.36 -14.75
C LEU A 10 9.65 29.72 -15.38
N HIS A 11 10.15 29.78 -16.63
CA HIS A 11 10.13 31.05 -17.33
C HIS A 11 8.70 31.38 -17.76
N ARG A 12 8.27 32.64 -17.63
CA ARG A 12 6.91 33.06 -18.00
C ARG A 12 6.53 32.64 -19.43
N ARG A 13 7.48 32.72 -20.37
CA ARG A 13 7.33 32.30 -21.77
C ARG A 13 7.00 30.81 -21.96
N ASP A 14 7.31 29.97 -20.98
CA ASP A 14 7.02 28.53 -21.04
C ASP A 14 5.53 28.25 -20.83
N LEU A 15 4.79 29.19 -20.20
CA LEU A 15 3.34 29.09 -20.03
C LEU A 15 2.57 29.30 -21.34
N ASP A 16 3.19 29.96 -22.31
CA ASP A 16 2.61 30.21 -23.63
C ASP A 16 2.87 29.06 -24.61
N ARG A 17 3.64 28.03 -24.20
CA ARG A 17 3.97 26.88 -25.05
C ARG A 17 2.82 25.87 -25.03
N PRO A 18 2.29 25.46 -26.20
CA PRO A 18 1.33 24.37 -26.24
C PRO A 18 2.01 23.06 -25.83
N PHE A 19 1.27 22.20 -25.15
CA PHE A 19 1.72 20.83 -24.90
C PHE A 19 1.86 20.10 -26.24
N LEU A 20 2.94 19.32 -26.41
CA LEU A 20 3.13 18.51 -27.62
C LEU A 20 2.00 17.50 -27.85
N SER A 21 1.38 17.04 -26.75
CA SER A 21 0.24 16.12 -26.74
C SER A 21 -1.11 16.83 -26.62
N TYR A 22 -1.19 18.13 -26.91
CA TYR A 22 -2.45 18.87 -26.84
C TYR A 22 -3.44 18.29 -27.86
N ASN A 23 -4.61 17.88 -27.39
CA ASN A 23 -5.70 17.37 -28.21
C ASN A 23 -7.01 17.98 -27.70
N GLU A 24 -7.56 18.92 -28.46
CA GLU A 24 -8.77 19.66 -28.14
C GLU A 24 -10.00 18.76 -28.03
N GLU A 25 -10.16 17.81 -28.97
CA GLU A 25 -11.28 16.87 -29.00
C GLU A 25 -11.25 15.92 -27.79
N LEU A 26 -10.07 15.47 -27.38
CA LEU A 26 -9.91 14.67 -26.17
C LEU A 26 -10.22 15.47 -24.90
N LEU A 27 -9.82 16.74 -24.84
CA LEU A 27 -10.16 17.61 -23.72
C LEU A 27 -11.67 17.85 -23.62
N ASP A 28 -12.36 18.08 -24.74
CA ASP A 28 -13.82 18.26 -24.76
C ASP A 28 -14.57 17.02 -24.25
N ILE A 29 -14.02 15.82 -24.49
CA ILE A 29 -14.58 14.56 -23.98
C ILE A 29 -14.25 14.36 -22.50
N LEU A 30 -13.01 14.59 -22.10
CA LEU A 30 -12.52 14.26 -20.76
C LEU A 30 -12.89 15.32 -19.72
N THR A 31 -12.84 16.60 -20.05
CA THR A 31 -13.06 17.71 -19.10
C THR A 31 -14.41 17.59 -18.40
N PRO A 32 -15.56 17.37 -19.08
CA PRO A 32 -16.84 17.21 -18.38
C PRO A 32 -16.91 15.99 -17.44
N ALA A 33 -16.22 14.90 -17.80
CA ALA A 33 -16.18 13.68 -16.98
C ALA A 33 -15.27 13.86 -15.75
N LEU A 34 -14.11 14.50 -15.94
CA LEU A 34 -13.16 14.83 -14.88
C LEU A 34 -13.75 15.86 -13.92
N ASP A 35 -14.40 16.92 -14.44
CA ASP A 35 -15.09 17.93 -13.63
C ASP A 35 -16.22 17.30 -12.81
N ARG A 36 -17.00 16.39 -13.41
CA ARG A 36 -18.05 15.65 -12.69
C ARG A 36 -17.45 14.76 -11.60
N SER A 37 -16.38 14.03 -11.89
CA SER A 37 -15.70 13.18 -10.92
C SER A 37 -15.08 13.98 -9.78
N LEU A 38 -14.48 15.14 -10.08
CA LEU A 38 -13.97 16.09 -9.10
C LEU A 38 -15.09 16.68 -8.25
N ASP A 39 -16.20 17.10 -8.86
CA ASP A 39 -17.37 17.64 -8.16
C ASP A 39 -18.03 16.58 -7.27
N GLU A 40 -18.18 15.33 -7.72
CA GLU A 40 -18.71 14.23 -6.91
C GLU A 40 -17.80 13.90 -5.73
N GLN A 41 -16.48 13.96 -5.94
CA GLN A 41 -15.47 13.78 -4.90
C GLN A 41 -15.42 14.95 -3.90
N GLN A 42 -15.65 16.19 -4.34
CA GLN A 42 -15.59 17.39 -3.50
C GLN A 42 -16.91 17.68 -2.79
N ARG A 43 -18.06 17.51 -3.46
CA ARG A 43 -19.40 17.77 -2.89
C ARG A 43 -19.80 16.76 -1.82
N ASN A 44 -19.23 15.56 -1.84
CA ASN A 44 -19.60 14.48 -0.90
C ASN A 44 -18.62 14.29 0.27
N ARG A 45 -17.52 15.06 0.36
CA ARG A 45 -16.65 14.98 1.54
C ARG A 45 -17.20 15.85 2.64
N SER A 46 -17.61 15.23 3.73
CA SER A 46 -17.91 15.94 4.98
C SER A 46 -16.69 16.75 5.43
N PHE A 47 -16.91 17.76 6.25
CA PHE A 47 -15.81 18.56 6.79
C PHE A 47 -14.74 17.69 7.49
N PRO A 48 -15.10 16.67 8.31
CA PRO A 48 -14.15 15.71 8.86
C PRO A 48 -13.34 14.94 7.81
N GLU A 49 -13.96 14.50 6.70
CA GLU A 49 -13.26 13.79 5.63
C GLU A 49 -12.26 14.69 4.88
N THR A 50 -12.60 15.97 4.71
CA THR A 50 -11.66 16.97 4.16
C THR A 50 -10.44 17.13 5.08
N VAL A 51 -10.66 17.28 6.38
CA VAL A 51 -9.59 17.39 7.38
C VAL A 51 -8.74 16.10 7.40
N LYS A 52 -9.38 14.92 7.41
CA LYS A 52 -8.69 13.62 7.38
C LYS A 52 -7.83 13.44 6.13
N TRP A 53 -8.32 13.88 4.96
CA TRP A 53 -7.54 13.85 3.72
C TRP A 53 -6.28 14.72 3.78
N ILE A 54 -6.40 15.95 4.30
CA ILE A 54 -5.25 16.84 4.51
C ILE A 54 -4.24 16.19 5.47
N LEU A 55 -4.74 15.55 6.55
CA LEU A 55 -3.91 14.84 7.52
C LEU A 55 -3.13 13.69 6.88
N LYS A 56 -3.79 12.82 6.11
CA LYS A 56 -3.12 11.72 5.39
C LYS A 56 -2.00 12.22 4.48
N ARG A 57 -2.27 13.24 3.66
CA ARG A 57 -1.25 13.83 2.78
C ARG A 57 -0.09 14.45 3.56
N SER A 58 -0.37 15.04 4.72
CA SER A 58 0.64 15.68 5.55
C SER A 58 1.50 14.67 6.33
N LEU A 59 0.97 13.47 6.65
CA LEU A 59 1.73 12.41 7.31
C LEU A 59 2.95 11.97 6.47
N THR A 60 2.75 11.82 5.16
CA THR A 60 3.85 11.49 4.22
C THR A 60 4.94 12.57 4.16
N ALA A 61 4.57 13.83 4.44
CA ALA A 61 5.48 14.98 4.42
C ALA A 61 6.05 15.33 5.81
N GLY A 62 5.61 14.67 6.88
CA GLY A 62 6.02 14.94 8.25
C GLY A 62 4.88 14.83 9.26
N ARG A 63 4.97 15.59 10.35
CA ARG A 63 3.96 15.53 11.41
C ARG A 63 2.94 16.66 11.25
N PRO A 64 1.67 16.36 10.92
CA PRO A 64 0.65 17.37 10.87
C PRO A 64 0.37 17.92 12.26
N ASP A 65 0.36 19.25 12.38
CA ASP A 65 -0.18 19.97 13.53
C ASP A 65 -1.50 20.65 13.13
N ILE A 66 -2.24 21.10 14.14
CA ILE A 66 -3.55 21.74 13.91
C ILE A 66 -3.40 23.08 13.20
N GLN A 67 -2.29 23.80 13.40
CA GLN A 67 -2.06 25.12 12.84
C GLN A 67 -1.83 25.05 11.32
N ALA A 68 -1.12 24.03 10.85
CA ALA A 68 -0.86 23.77 9.44
C ALA A 68 -2.16 23.45 8.72
N VAL A 69 -2.99 22.58 9.29
CA VAL A 69 -4.29 22.20 8.70
C VAL A 69 -5.27 23.39 8.71
N ALA A 70 -5.33 24.16 9.80
CA ALA A 70 -6.18 25.36 9.88
C ALA A 70 -5.76 26.41 8.84
N ARG A 71 -4.45 26.64 8.69
CA ARG A 71 -3.89 27.56 7.69
C ARG A 71 -4.20 27.13 6.26
N GLU A 72 -4.09 25.83 5.96
CA GLU A 72 -4.44 25.29 4.65
C GLU A 72 -5.93 25.50 4.33
N LEU A 73 -6.79 25.33 5.34
CA LEU A 73 -8.23 25.55 5.22
C LEU A 73 -8.65 27.03 5.30
N GLY A 74 -7.70 27.97 5.38
CA GLY A 74 -7.98 29.40 5.44
C GLY A 74 -8.73 29.85 6.70
N MET A 75 -8.55 29.17 7.85
CA MET A 75 -9.26 29.46 9.08
C MET A 75 -8.37 29.44 10.32
N SER A 76 -8.90 29.92 11.46
CA SER A 76 -8.22 29.84 12.76
C SER A 76 -8.35 28.43 13.38
N ASP A 77 -7.40 28.04 14.23
CA ASP A 77 -7.44 26.78 15.00
C ASP A 77 -8.75 26.63 15.77
N ARG A 78 -9.26 27.73 16.36
CA ARG A 78 -10.53 27.76 17.10
C ARG A 78 -11.72 27.45 16.18
N THR A 79 -11.72 27.99 14.96
CA THR A 79 -12.77 27.71 13.97
C THR A 79 -12.74 26.26 13.53
N LEU A 80 -11.54 25.72 13.27
CA LEU A 80 -11.35 24.32 12.91
C LEU A 80 -11.86 23.40 14.03
N GLN A 81 -11.44 23.63 15.27
CA GLN A 81 -11.89 22.84 16.42
C GLN A 81 -13.40 22.91 16.61
N ARG A 82 -14.00 24.11 16.55
CA ARG A 82 -15.46 24.28 16.68
C ARG A 82 -16.21 23.46 15.62
N ARG A 83 -15.83 23.56 14.35
CA ARG A 83 -16.48 22.82 13.26
C ARG A 83 -16.32 21.32 13.41
N LEU A 84 -15.15 20.84 13.86
CA LEU A 84 -14.97 19.42 14.16
C LEU A 84 -15.87 18.96 15.31
N THR A 85 -16.05 19.78 16.34
CA THR A 85 -16.96 19.48 17.45
C THR A 85 -18.42 19.47 17.02
N GLU A 86 -18.84 20.36 16.11
CA GLU A 86 -20.18 20.36 15.52
C GLU A 86 -20.46 19.07 14.73
N GLU A 87 -19.41 18.47 14.17
CA GLU A 87 -19.43 17.19 13.48
C GLU A 87 -19.17 16.00 14.43
N ASN A 88 -19.28 16.20 15.75
CA ASN A 88 -19.06 15.20 16.81
C ASN A 88 -17.69 14.50 16.77
N THR A 89 -16.65 15.20 16.32
CA THR A 89 -15.29 14.68 16.25
C THR A 89 -14.26 15.68 16.80
N SER A 90 -12.98 15.32 16.73
CA SER A 90 -11.88 16.18 17.14
C SER A 90 -10.66 15.97 16.24
N PHE A 91 -9.76 16.95 16.22
CA PHE A 91 -8.51 16.85 15.47
C PHE A 91 -7.70 15.62 15.87
N LYS A 92 -7.62 15.33 17.18
CA LYS A 92 -6.92 14.15 17.71
C LYS A 92 -7.56 12.84 17.22
N HIS A 93 -8.88 12.78 17.17
CA HIS A 93 -9.60 11.61 16.68
C HIS A 93 -9.34 11.38 15.19
N LEU A 94 -9.47 12.42 14.36
CA LEU A 94 -9.19 12.35 12.93
C LEU A 94 -7.72 12.03 12.63
N LEU A 95 -6.77 12.59 13.39
CA LEU A 95 -5.36 12.23 13.27
C LEU A 95 -5.11 10.76 13.59
N THR A 96 -5.79 10.23 14.60
CA THR A 96 -5.69 8.82 14.97
C THR A 96 -6.25 7.93 13.86
N GLN A 97 -7.42 8.28 13.31
CA GLN A 97 -8.02 7.55 12.17
C GLN A 97 -7.13 7.62 10.92
N ALA A 98 -6.62 8.80 10.56
CA ALA A 98 -5.72 8.96 9.42
C ALA A 98 -4.47 8.08 9.55
N ARG A 99 -3.84 8.07 10.74
CA ARG A 99 -2.69 7.20 11.03
C ARG A 99 -3.03 5.73 10.94
N HIS A 100 -4.18 5.33 11.47
CA HIS A 100 -4.62 3.94 11.48
C HIS A 100 -4.90 3.43 10.07
N GLU A 101 -5.68 4.17 9.28
CA GLU A 101 -6.00 3.82 7.89
C GLU A 101 -4.71 3.70 7.06
N GLN A 102 -3.81 4.68 7.16
CA GLN A 102 -2.56 4.67 6.40
C GLN A 102 -1.56 3.61 6.89
N ALA A 103 -1.54 3.31 8.19
CA ALA A 103 -0.72 2.22 8.72
C ALA A 103 -1.15 0.87 8.16
N ARG A 104 -2.47 0.62 8.03
CA ARG A 104 -2.96 -0.61 7.40
C ARG A 104 -2.56 -0.71 5.93
N GLU A 105 -2.73 0.37 5.18
CA GLU A 105 -2.32 0.45 3.77
C GLU A 105 -0.83 0.11 3.61
N TYR A 106 0.04 0.70 4.45
CA TYR A 106 1.48 0.43 4.40
C TYR A 106 1.88 -0.93 4.96
N LEU A 107 1.20 -1.45 5.99
CA LEU A 107 1.52 -2.77 6.55
C LEU A 107 1.12 -3.91 5.60
N ALA A 108 0.15 -3.68 4.72
CA ALA A 108 -0.24 -4.62 3.67
C ALA A 108 0.82 -4.76 2.56
N ASP A 109 1.71 -3.76 2.41
CA ASP A 109 2.89 -3.88 1.56
C ASP A 109 4.04 -4.54 2.36
N PRO A 110 4.41 -5.79 2.03
CA PRO A 110 5.47 -6.50 2.74
C PRO A 110 6.87 -5.95 2.47
N SER A 111 7.04 -5.12 1.45
CA SER A 111 8.34 -4.51 1.13
C SER A 111 8.72 -3.38 2.09
N LEU A 112 7.76 -2.85 2.86
CA LEU A 112 7.98 -1.80 3.85
C LEU A 112 8.34 -2.39 5.22
N ASP A 113 9.49 -1.99 5.78
CA ASP A 113 9.84 -2.34 7.17
C ASP A 113 8.82 -1.69 8.11
N ILE A 114 8.34 -2.44 9.10
CA ILE A 114 7.41 -1.94 10.12
C ILE A 114 7.95 -0.66 10.81
N LYS A 115 9.27 -0.54 10.95
CA LYS A 115 9.90 0.69 11.46
C LYS A 115 9.68 1.86 10.51
N GLU A 116 9.85 1.66 9.21
CA GLU A 116 9.59 2.68 8.19
C GLU A 116 8.11 3.08 8.21
N VAL A 117 7.20 2.13 8.34
CA VAL A 117 5.77 2.40 8.50
C VAL A 117 5.49 3.31 9.71
N ALA A 118 6.13 3.06 10.85
CA ALA A 118 5.98 3.91 12.03
C ALA A 118 6.38 5.37 11.75
N PHE A 119 7.45 5.58 10.99
CA PHE A 119 7.89 6.92 10.59
C PHE A 119 6.95 7.55 9.55
N LEU A 120 6.51 6.79 8.54
CA LEU A 120 5.60 7.27 7.49
C LEU A 120 4.24 7.72 8.04
N VAL A 121 3.76 7.10 9.13
CA VAL A 121 2.53 7.51 9.84
C VAL A 121 2.79 8.48 10.99
N GLY A 122 3.99 9.07 11.04
CA GLY A 122 4.31 10.22 11.87
C GLY A 122 4.50 9.93 13.37
N TYR A 123 4.97 8.72 13.73
CA TYR A 123 5.46 8.42 15.09
C TYR A 123 6.96 8.73 15.21
N GLU A 124 7.41 9.06 16.42
CA GLU A 124 8.85 9.32 16.68
C GLU A 124 9.66 8.04 16.81
N ASP A 125 9.00 6.98 17.28
CA ASP A 125 9.63 5.73 17.60
C ASP A 125 8.65 4.56 17.42
N GLN A 126 9.23 3.38 17.22
CA GLN A 126 8.53 2.13 17.00
C GLN A 126 7.63 1.74 18.18
N ASN A 127 8.06 1.96 19.43
CA ASN A 127 7.29 1.54 20.61
C ASN A 127 6.00 2.35 20.78
N SER A 128 6.05 3.64 20.46
CA SER A 128 4.88 4.52 20.44
C SER A 128 3.87 4.11 19.35
N PHE A 129 4.37 3.76 18.16
CA PHE A 129 3.51 3.19 17.11
C PHE A 129 2.90 1.85 17.54
N TYR A 130 3.68 0.94 18.12
CA TYR A 130 3.22 -0.39 18.53
C TYR A 130 2.11 -0.32 19.57
N ARG A 131 2.24 0.57 20.56
CA ARG A 131 1.19 0.79 21.57
C ARG A 131 -0.09 1.33 20.96
N ALA A 132 0.03 2.29 20.04
CA ALA A 132 -1.12 2.87 19.37
C ALA A 132 -1.80 1.83 18.45
N PHE A 133 -1.03 1.09 17.67
CA PHE A 133 -1.56 0.07 16.76
C PHE A 133 -2.26 -1.07 17.52
N ARG A 134 -1.68 -1.54 18.64
CA ARG A 134 -2.37 -2.50 19.54
C ARG A 134 -3.70 -1.97 20.07
N LEU A 135 -3.78 -0.67 20.37
CA LEU A 135 -5.02 -0.06 20.82
C LEU A 135 -6.10 -0.05 19.72
N TRP A 136 -5.69 0.06 18.45
CA TRP A 136 -6.60 0.09 17.31
C TRP A 136 -7.03 -1.31 16.85
N GLU A 137 -6.09 -2.23 16.70
CA GLU A 137 -6.28 -3.53 16.05
C GLU A 137 -6.24 -4.72 17.05
N GLY A 138 -6.02 -4.47 18.33
CA GLY A 138 -5.91 -5.51 19.37
C GLY A 138 -4.58 -6.29 19.37
N ASN A 139 -3.77 -6.18 18.31
CA ASN A 139 -2.51 -6.90 18.12
C ASN A 139 -1.35 -5.98 17.69
N THR A 140 -0.11 -6.47 17.72
CA THR A 140 1.05 -5.71 17.21
C THR A 140 1.02 -5.59 15.68
N PRO A 141 1.65 -4.57 15.08
CA PRO A 141 1.80 -4.49 13.62
C PRO A 141 2.40 -5.76 13.01
N SER A 142 3.41 -6.35 13.67
CA SER A 142 4.04 -7.60 13.23
C SER A 142 3.06 -8.78 13.25
N HIS A 143 2.26 -8.91 14.31
CA HIS A 143 1.25 -9.96 14.40
C HIS A 143 0.09 -9.74 13.42
N TRP A 144 -0.34 -8.48 13.25
CA TRP A 144 -1.36 -8.11 12.28
C TRP A 144 -0.89 -8.45 10.86
N ARG A 145 0.38 -8.16 10.51
CA ARG A 145 1.00 -8.58 9.26
C ARG A 145 1.12 -10.11 9.16
N ALA A 146 1.42 -10.78 10.27
CA ALA A 146 1.56 -12.23 10.33
C ALA A 146 0.26 -13.01 10.10
N GLU A 147 -0.90 -12.44 10.43
CA GLU A 147 -2.21 -13.06 10.15
C GLU A 147 -2.53 -13.16 8.65
N HIS A 148 -1.77 -12.47 7.80
CA HIS A 148 -1.98 -12.50 6.35
C HIS A 148 -1.20 -13.66 5.72
N THR A 149 -1.80 -14.26 4.70
CA THR A 149 -1.22 -15.35 3.92
C THR A 149 -0.75 -14.84 2.56
N ALA A 150 0.53 -14.98 2.27
CA ALA A 150 1.14 -14.63 0.99
C ALA A 150 1.38 -15.87 0.12
N LEU A 151 0.96 -15.84 -1.14
CA LEU A 151 1.36 -16.81 -2.17
C LEU A 151 2.51 -16.24 -2.99
N VAL A 152 3.66 -16.93 -2.96
CA VAL A 152 4.83 -16.55 -3.77
C VAL A 152 5.02 -17.58 -4.88
N THR A 153 4.77 -17.19 -6.13
CA THR A 153 4.88 -18.10 -7.27
C THR A 153 6.35 -18.38 -7.63
N GLY A 154 6.70 -19.62 -7.92
CA GLY A 154 8.09 -20.01 -8.20
C GLY A 154 9.07 -19.73 -7.06
N SER A 155 8.70 -20.09 -5.82
CA SER A 155 9.43 -19.74 -4.59
C SER A 155 10.36 -20.82 -4.05
N THR A 156 10.64 -21.87 -4.81
CA THR A 156 11.56 -22.94 -4.36
C THR A 156 13.04 -22.58 -4.49
N LYS A 157 13.40 -21.59 -5.33
CA LYS A 157 14.78 -21.14 -5.59
C LYS A 157 14.82 -19.65 -5.98
N GLY A 158 16.03 -19.09 -6.06
CA GLY A 158 16.27 -17.75 -6.61
C GLY A 158 15.53 -16.63 -5.89
N ILE A 159 15.04 -15.65 -6.66
CA ILE A 159 14.38 -14.44 -6.15
C ILE A 159 13.09 -14.80 -5.39
N GLY A 160 12.26 -15.70 -5.92
CA GLY A 160 11.01 -16.10 -5.27
C GLY A 160 11.23 -16.71 -3.88
N LYS A 161 12.30 -17.51 -3.73
CA LYS A 161 12.68 -18.03 -2.40
C LYS A 161 13.13 -16.92 -1.45
N ALA A 162 13.93 -15.97 -1.93
CA ALA A 162 14.38 -14.83 -1.13
C ALA A 162 13.19 -13.98 -0.65
N ILE A 163 12.21 -13.74 -1.52
CA ILE A 163 10.98 -13.01 -1.16
C ILE A 163 10.17 -13.80 -0.13
N ALA A 164 10.00 -15.11 -0.31
CA ALA A 164 9.28 -15.94 0.66
C ALA A 164 9.95 -15.95 2.05
N ILE A 165 11.29 -15.93 2.10
CA ILE A 165 12.06 -15.82 3.34
C ILE A 165 11.86 -14.45 3.99
N GLU A 166 11.92 -13.35 3.22
CA GLU A 166 11.75 -12.00 3.78
C GLU A 166 10.32 -11.79 4.30
N LEU A 167 9.31 -12.29 3.59
CA LEU A 167 7.92 -12.31 4.06
C LEU A 167 7.76 -13.05 5.39
N ALA A 168 8.34 -14.25 5.49
CA ALA A 168 8.27 -15.04 6.70
C ALA A 168 9.04 -14.41 7.87
N LYS A 169 10.16 -13.73 7.60
CA LYS A 169 10.90 -12.92 8.57
C LYS A 169 10.05 -11.79 9.16
N GLU A 170 9.19 -11.21 8.33
CA GLU A 170 8.20 -10.20 8.74
C GLU A 170 6.94 -10.80 9.40
N GLY A 171 6.90 -12.12 9.58
CA GLY A 171 5.83 -12.86 10.26
C GLY A 171 4.74 -13.41 9.36
N VAL A 172 4.74 -13.07 8.06
CA VAL A 172 3.69 -13.46 7.11
C VAL A 172 3.64 -14.99 6.94
N HIS A 173 2.44 -15.56 6.89
CA HIS A 173 2.26 -16.97 6.53
C HIS A 173 2.49 -17.14 5.02
N VAL A 174 3.39 -18.02 4.61
CA VAL A 174 3.76 -18.13 3.19
C VAL A 174 3.32 -19.46 2.57
N LEU A 175 2.61 -19.38 1.46
CA LEU A 175 2.34 -20.50 0.56
C LEU A 175 3.50 -20.61 -0.42
N ILE A 176 4.26 -21.70 -0.32
CA ILE A 176 5.40 -21.96 -1.19
C ILE A 176 4.93 -22.73 -2.41
N ASN A 177 5.09 -22.11 -3.58
CA ASN A 177 4.66 -22.66 -4.85
C ASN A 177 5.85 -23.05 -5.74
N GLY A 178 5.69 -24.19 -6.39
CA GLY A 178 6.59 -24.75 -7.39
C GLY A 178 6.01 -26.05 -7.95
N ARG A 179 6.64 -26.55 -9.02
CA ARG A 179 6.22 -27.80 -9.70
C ARG A 179 6.77 -29.07 -9.05
N ASN A 180 7.90 -28.95 -8.35
CA ASN A 180 8.57 -30.08 -7.70
C ASN A 180 8.23 -30.08 -6.21
N ASP A 181 7.44 -31.07 -5.79
CA ASP A 181 6.96 -31.19 -4.42
C ASP A 181 8.08 -31.30 -3.37
N ALA A 182 9.18 -31.97 -3.71
CA ALA A 182 10.32 -32.13 -2.81
C ALA A 182 11.06 -30.80 -2.58
N GLU A 183 11.20 -29.97 -3.62
CA GLU A 183 11.81 -28.64 -3.50
C GLU A 183 10.92 -27.66 -2.73
N VAL A 184 9.60 -27.76 -2.93
CA VAL A 184 8.60 -27.00 -2.15
C VAL A 184 8.70 -27.38 -0.67
N GLU A 185 8.72 -28.68 -0.37
CA GLU A 185 8.82 -29.18 1.01
C GLU A 185 10.12 -28.76 1.70
N GLN A 186 11.24 -28.83 0.99
CA GLN A 186 12.53 -28.36 1.52
C GLN A 186 12.46 -26.89 1.92
N THR A 187 11.86 -26.05 1.06
CA THR A 187 11.76 -24.60 1.32
C THR A 187 10.79 -24.30 2.46
N VAL A 188 9.66 -25.02 2.55
CA VAL A 188 8.72 -24.91 3.68
C VAL A 188 9.43 -25.26 5.00
N ASN A 189 10.18 -26.35 5.03
CA ASN A 189 10.90 -26.78 6.23
C ASN A 189 11.99 -25.79 6.65
N GLU A 190 12.70 -25.21 5.69
CA GLU A 190 13.71 -24.16 5.93
C GLU A 190 13.07 -22.91 6.55
N ILE A 191 11.97 -22.42 5.97
CA ILE A 191 11.24 -21.26 6.49
C ILE A 191 10.68 -21.55 7.88
N LYS A 192 10.10 -22.74 8.09
CA LYS A 192 9.56 -23.15 9.39
C LYS A 192 10.64 -23.23 10.47
N ALA A 193 11.85 -23.68 10.13
CA ALA A 193 12.98 -23.74 11.05
C ALA A 193 13.49 -22.34 11.45
N ASN A 194 13.56 -21.42 10.48
CA ASN A 194 14.06 -20.05 10.71
C ASN A 194 13.02 -19.12 11.34
N PHE A 195 11.74 -19.34 11.06
CA PHE A 195 10.63 -18.46 11.46
C PHE A 195 9.47 -19.27 12.08
N PRO A 196 9.66 -19.87 13.28
CA PRO A 196 8.70 -20.79 13.89
C PRO A 196 7.37 -20.14 14.30
N ALA A 197 7.30 -18.81 14.33
CA ALA A 197 6.06 -18.05 14.57
C ALA A 197 5.16 -17.97 13.32
N THR A 198 5.65 -18.40 12.15
CA THR A 198 4.88 -18.43 10.90
C THR A 198 4.33 -19.83 10.61
N SER A 199 3.36 -19.92 9.71
CA SER A 199 2.78 -21.17 9.23
C SER A 199 3.02 -21.32 7.72
N PRO A 200 4.27 -21.63 7.28
CA PRO A 200 4.54 -21.87 5.88
C PRO A 200 3.87 -23.17 5.42
N GLN A 201 3.23 -23.15 4.25
CA GLN A 201 2.47 -24.29 3.72
C GLN A 201 2.87 -24.62 2.28
N LYS A 202 2.76 -25.91 1.93
CA LYS A 202 3.02 -26.41 0.58
C LYS A 202 1.86 -26.06 -0.35
N ALA A 203 2.15 -25.31 -1.41
CA ALA A 203 1.23 -24.99 -2.50
C ALA A 203 1.80 -25.47 -3.84
N THR A 204 2.23 -26.74 -3.86
CA THR A 204 2.75 -27.43 -5.05
C THR A 204 1.67 -27.47 -6.14
N ALA A 205 1.93 -26.80 -7.26
CA ALA A 205 1.05 -26.76 -8.42
C ALA A 205 1.83 -26.18 -9.61
N ASP A 206 1.53 -26.68 -10.81
CA ASP A 206 1.84 -25.97 -12.05
C ASP A 206 0.77 -24.89 -12.30
N LEU A 207 1.11 -23.63 -12.07
CA LEU A 207 0.17 -22.52 -12.22
C LEU A 207 -0.13 -22.16 -13.69
N VAL A 208 0.59 -22.75 -14.65
CA VAL A 208 0.25 -22.68 -16.08
C VAL A 208 -0.93 -23.60 -16.40
N ASP A 209 -1.06 -24.72 -15.68
CA ASP A 209 -2.19 -25.63 -15.80
C ASP A 209 -3.43 -25.06 -15.09
N LYS A 210 -4.51 -24.84 -15.86
CA LYS A 210 -5.73 -24.23 -15.34
C LYS A 210 -6.35 -25.07 -14.21
N GLY A 211 -6.39 -26.39 -14.34
CA GLY A 211 -7.01 -27.28 -13.35
C GLY A 211 -6.24 -27.32 -12.03
N GLN A 212 -4.90 -27.36 -12.10
CA GLN A 212 -4.05 -27.29 -10.90
C GLN A 212 -4.14 -25.94 -10.21
N ARG A 213 -4.22 -24.84 -10.97
CA ARG A 213 -4.42 -23.50 -10.42
C ARG A 213 -5.77 -23.36 -9.71
N GLU A 214 -6.86 -23.85 -10.32
CA GLU A 214 -8.19 -23.83 -9.69
C GLU A 214 -8.21 -24.66 -8.39
N ALA A 215 -7.66 -25.88 -8.43
CA ALA A 215 -7.56 -26.73 -7.24
C ALA A 215 -6.70 -26.11 -6.12
N LEU A 216 -5.67 -25.33 -6.46
CA LEU A 216 -4.85 -24.61 -5.48
C LEU A 216 -5.67 -23.53 -4.76
N PHE A 217 -6.46 -22.74 -5.49
CA PHE A 217 -7.31 -21.70 -4.88
C PHE A 217 -8.54 -22.26 -4.16
N GLU A 218 -9.04 -23.44 -4.55
CA GLU A 218 -10.03 -24.17 -3.73
C GLU A 218 -9.44 -24.62 -2.38
N LYS A 219 -8.19 -25.09 -2.38
CA LYS A 219 -7.48 -25.52 -1.17
C LYS A 219 -7.07 -24.34 -0.29
N PHE A 220 -6.71 -23.21 -0.89
CA PHE A 220 -6.29 -21.98 -0.21
C PHE A 220 -7.19 -20.81 -0.65
N PRO A 221 -8.43 -20.74 -0.15
CA PRO A 221 -9.41 -19.75 -0.61
C PRO A 221 -9.08 -18.31 -0.17
N GLN A 222 -8.19 -18.15 0.81
CA GLN A 222 -7.74 -16.85 1.29
C GLN A 222 -6.24 -16.68 1.01
N VAL A 223 -5.93 -15.76 0.11
CA VAL A 223 -4.58 -15.28 -0.19
C VAL A 223 -4.66 -13.76 -0.16
N ASP A 224 -4.03 -13.15 0.83
CA ASP A 224 -4.09 -11.70 1.03
C ASP A 224 -3.01 -10.97 0.22
N ILE A 225 -1.88 -11.64 -0.04
CA ILE A 225 -0.74 -11.10 -0.79
C ILE A 225 -0.38 -12.10 -1.89
N LEU A 226 -0.33 -11.65 -3.15
CA LEU A 226 0.15 -12.45 -4.28
C LEU A 226 1.45 -11.85 -4.83
N VAL A 227 2.55 -12.60 -4.72
CA VAL A 227 3.82 -12.26 -5.37
C VAL A 227 3.94 -13.08 -6.65
N ASN A 228 3.76 -12.41 -7.79
CA ASN A 228 3.93 -13.03 -9.09
C ASN A 228 5.41 -13.01 -9.51
N ASN A 229 6.15 -14.07 -9.16
CA ASN A 229 7.56 -14.25 -9.51
C ASN A 229 7.77 -15.40 -10.52
N MET A 230 6.69 -16.01 -11.01
CA MET A 230 6.75 -17.01 -12.08
C MET A 230 6.89 -16.30 -13.43
N GLY A 231 8.05 -16.45 -14.06
CA GLY A 231 8.22 -16.04 -15.46
C GLY A 231 7.40 -16.95 -16.36
N ILE A 232 6.28 -16.44 -16.87
CA ILE A 232 5.53 -17.09 -17.96
C ILE A 232 6.19 -16.63 -19.27
N TYR A 233 7.35 -17.18 -19.58
CA TYR A 233 7.91 -17.00 -20.92
C TYR A 233 7.20 -18.00 -21.84
N GLU A 234 6.22 -17.53 -22.61
CA GLU A 234 5.98 -18.16 -23.91
C GLU A 234 7.25 -17.96 -24.72
N ILE A 235 7.91 -19.05 -25.09
CA ILE A 235 8.89 -19.00 -26.17
C ILE A 235 8.06 -18.78 -27.44
N MET A 236 7.78 -17.53 -27.77
CA MET A 236 7.31 -17.20 -29.11
C MET A 236 8.48 -17.39 -30.07
N PRO A 237 8.30 -18.15 -31.17
CA PRO A 237 9.19 -18.05 -32.31
C PRO A 237 9.32 -16.57 -32.69
N TYR A 238 10.52 -16.13 -33.04
CA TYR A 238 10.80 -14.73 -33.41
C TYR A 238 9.78 -14.17 -34.42
N GLU A 239 9.23 -15.03 -35.28
CA GLU A 239 8.25 -14.72 -36.31
C GLU A 239 6.86 -14.29 -35.79
N ASN A 240 6.55 -14.51 -34.51
CA ASN A 240 5.25 -14.22 -33.90
C ASN A 240 5.29 -13.02 -32.93
N VAL A 241 6.41 -12.29 -32.85
CA VAL A 241 6.48 -11.06 -32.07
C VAL A 241 5.80 -9.96 -32.89
N ASP A 242 4.64 -9.50 -32.43
CA ASP A 242 3.95 -8.33 -33.01
C ASP A 242 4.61 -7.04 -32.49
N ASP A 243 4.85 -6.08 -33.38
CA ASP A 243 5.52 -4.81 -33.08
C ASP A 243 4.50 -3.66 -32.83
N GLU A 244 3.22 -3.97 -32.66
CA GLU A 244 2.15 -3.01 -32.29
C GLU A 244 2.01 -2.74 -30.78
#